data_AF-A0A947ATG2-F1
#
_entry.id   AF-A0A947ATG2-F1
#
_cell.length_a   1.000
_cell.length_b   1.000
_cell.length_c   1.000
_cell.angle_alpha   90.00
_cell.angle_beta   90.00
_cell.angle_gamma   90.00
#
_symmetry.space_group_name_H-M   'P 1'
#
loop_
_entity.id
_entity.type
_entity.pdbx_description
1 polymer ?
#
loop_
_entity_poly.entity_id
_entity_poly.type
_entity_poly.pdbx_seq_one_letter_code
_entity_poly.pdbx_strand_id
1 'polypeptide(L)'
;MKNFYLTLFLLILFLVSIFPQKKFGRDGEMRERMSQLEKIKLIEVLEMNEETTLLFFSRRAEFQKQHEEMRNNIDSKIDNLEATLKSARLVTEVELQSMIDEILDLHLAFEAKRADYIKTLNDILTTDQVARYVVFEKRFKDELRRLLLHQRKPNRQN
;
A
#
# COMPACT_ATOMS: atom_id res chain seq x y z
N MET A 1 45.55 -20.99 21.36
CA MET A 1 44.37 -20.48 22.09
C MET A 1 44.01 -19.04 21.65
N LYS A 2 44.90 -18.05 21.81
CA LYS A 2 44.61 -16.63 21.46
C LYS A 2 44.18 -16.40 20.00
N ASN A 3 44.80 -17.13 19.05
CA ASN A 3 44.50 -17.01 17.62
C ASN A 3 43.14 -17.64 17.25
N PHE A 4 42.64 -18.61 18.04
CA PHE A 4 41.35 -19.26 17.81
C PHE A 4 40.18 -18.33 18.16
N TYR A 5 40.30 -17.59 19.26
CA TYR A 5 39.31 -16.56 19.62
C TYR A 5 39.29 -15.41 18.61
N LEU A 6 40.45 -15.07 18.04
CA LEU A 6 40.55 -14.02 17.03
C LEU A 6 39.92 -14.44 15.71
N THR A 7 40.10 -15.70 15.29
CA THR A 7 39.43 -16.24 14.10
C THR A 7 37.92 -16.39 14.31
N LEU A 8 37.49 -16.80 15.51
CA LEU A 8 36.07 -16.92 15.86
C LEU A 8 35.37 -15.54 15.86
N PHE A 9 36.04 -14.50 16.38
CA PHE A 9 35.54 -13.13 16.38
C PHE A 9 35.40 -12.56 14.96
N LEU A 10 36.38 -12.82 14.09
CA LEU A 10 36.34 -12.43 12.68
C LEU A 10 35.20 -13.13 11.91
N LEU A 11 34.90 -14.38 12.25
CA LEU A 11 33.82 -15.15 11.62
C LEU A 11 32.44 -14.64 12.04
N ILE A 12 32.29 -14.19 13.30
CA ILE A 12 31.07 -13.54 13.79
C ILE A 12 30.84 -12.19 13.10
N LEU A 13 31.89 -11.39 12.88
CA LEU A 13 31.79 -10.12 12.15
C LEU A 13 31.35 -10.30 10.68
N PHE A 14 31.75 -11.41 10.04
CA PHE A 14 31.33 -11.75 8.68
C PHE A 14 29.87 -12.23 8.59
N LEU A 15 29.28 -12.72 9.68
CA LEU A 15 27.87 -13.13 9.70
C LEU A 15 26.91 -11.94 9.85
N VAL A 16 27.36 -10.82 10.44
CA VAL A 16 26.53 -9.60 10.60
C VAL A 16 26.27 -8.90 9.26
N SER A 17 27.16 -9.05 8.27
CA SER A 17 27.01 -8.43 6.93
C SER A 17 26.06 -9.18 5.99
N ILE A 18 25.56 -10.36 6.38
CA ILE A 18 24.58 -11.13 5.59
C ILE A 18 23.14 -10.77 5.96
N PHE A 19 22.91 -10.01 7.04
CA PHE A 19 21.59 -9.45 7.30
C PHE A 19 21.25 -8.45 6.19
N PRO A 20 20.23 -8.70 5.35
CA PRO A 20 19.83 -7.74 4.34
C PRO A 20 19.36 -6.47 5.06
N GLN A 21 20.21 -5.44 5.08
CA GLN A 21 19.78 -4.09 5.37
C GLN A 21 18.80 -3.74 4.26
N LYS A 22 17.49 -3.87 4.56
CA LYS A 22 16.42 -3.33 3.73
C LYS A 22 16.74 -1.83 3.61
N LYS A 23 17.36 -1.44 2.49
CA LYS A 23 17.56 -0.03 2.13
C LYS A 23 16.17 0.54 1.88
N PHE A 24 15.46 0.87 2.94
CA PHE A 24 14.35 1.79 2.85
C PHE A 24 14.96 3.12 2.45
N GLY A 25 14.87 3.47 1.17
CA GLY A 25 15.13 4.83 0.74
C GLY A 25 14.22 5.80 1.51
N ARG A 26 14.53 7.09 1.46
CA ARG A 26 13.77 8.18 2.11
C ARG A 26 12.24 8.06 1.93
N ASP A 27 11.81 7.49 0.80
CA ASP A 27 10.40 7.25 0.47
C ASP A 27 9.74 6.15 1.30
N GLY A 28 10.49 5.11 1.69
CA GLY A 28 10.00 4.01 2.51
C GLY A 28 9.69 4.44 3.95
N GLU A 29 10.60 5.20 4.55
CA GLU A 29 10.42 5.76 5.89
C GLU A 29 9.23 6.73 5.94
N MET A 30 9.07 7.57 4.90
CA MET A 30 7.92 8.47 4.79
C MET A 30 6.59 7.70 4.71
N ARG A 31 6.53 6.61 3.94
CA ARG A 31 5.32 5.75 3.84
C ARG A 31 4.97 5.12 5.18
N GLU A 32 5.97 4.65 5.93
CA GLU A 32 5.76 4.05 7.25
C GLU A 32 5.20 5.08 8.25
N ARG A 33 5.82 6.26 8.32
CA ARG A 33 5.31 7.36 9.16
C ARG A 33 3.87 7.74 8.81
N MET A 34 3.54 7.75 7.51
CA MET A 34 2.18 8.03 7.05
C MET A 34 1.19 6.96 7.46
N SER A 35 1.58 5.69 7.40
CA SER A 35 0.78 4.56 7.86
C SER A 35 0.54 4.60 9.36
N GLN A 36 1.57 4.96 10.15
CA GLN A 36 1.43 5.14 11.60
C GLN A 36 0.47 6.29 11.93
N LEU A 37 0.59 7.42 11.24
CA LEU A 37 -0.31 8.56 11.40
C LEU A 37 -1.77 8.19 11.06
N GLU A 38 -1.97 7.44 9.97
CA GLU A 38 -3.30 6.95 9.58
C GLU A 38 -3.93 6.12 10.70
N LYS A 39 -3.17 5.19 11.28
CA LYS A 39 -3.65 4.32 12.37
C LYS A 39 -4.06 5.14 13.60
N ILE A 40 -3.25 6.10 14.01
CA ILE A 40 -3.56 6.98 15.16
C ILE A 40 -4.86 7.75 14.87
N LYS A 41 -4.99 8.34 13.68
CA LYS A 41 -6.19 9.11 13.31
C LYS A 41 -7.44 8.24 13.20
N LEU A 42 -7.32 7.00 12.76
CA LEU A 42 -8.43 6.04 12.76
C LEU A 42 -8.91 5.73 14.19
N ILE A 43 -8.00 5.53 15.14
CA ILE A 43 -8.37 5.30 16.55
C ILE A 43 -9.11 6.53 17.10
N GLU A 44 -8.60 7.73 16.84
CA GLU A 44 -9.21 8.99 17.28
C GLU A 44 -10.61 9.20 16.67
N VAL A 45 -10.75 9.09 15.35
CA VAL A 45 -11.99 9.40 14.63
C VAL A 45 -13.10 8.39 14.90
N LEU A 46 -12.73 7.12 15.08
CA LEU A 46 -13.67 6.04 15.31
C LEU A 46 -13.97 5.84 16.80
N GLU A 47 -13.23 6.48 17.72
CA GLU A 47 -13.43 6.39 19.17
C GLU A 47 -13.54 4.93 19.65
N MET A 48 -12.69 4.06 19.12
CA MET A 48 -12.73 2.62 19.39
C MET A 48 -12.14 2.28 20.78
N ASN A 49 -12.73 1.29 21.45
CA ASN A 49 -12.11 0.66 22.62
C ASN A 49 -11.01 -0.32 22.19
N GLU A 50 -10.26 -0.87 23.15
CA GLU A 50 -9.12 -1.75 22.89
C GLU A 50 -9.49 -3.00 22.09
N GLU A 51 -10.57 -3.69 22.49
CA GLU A 51 -11.05 -4.91 21.82
C GLU A 51 -11.45 -4.64 20.36
N THR A 52 -12.25 -3.58 20.16
CA THR A 52 -12.71 -3.14 18.83
C THR A 52 -11.53 -2.74 17.95
N THR A 53 -10.55 -2.04 18.53
CA THR A 53 -9.33 -1.61 17.83
C THR A 53 -8.53 -2.81 17.32
N LEU A 54 -8.35 -3.84 18.15
CA LEU A 54 -7.64 -5.05 17.77
C LEU A 54 -8.35 -5.78 16.62
N LEU A 55 -9.66 -5.99 16.74
CA LEU A 55 -10.47 -6.65 15.71
C LEU A 55 -10.47 -5.86 14.40
N PHE A 56 -10.66 -4.55 14.47
CA PHE A 56 -10.66 -3.65 13.31
C PHE A 56 -9.32 -3.70 12.57
N PHE A 57 -8.20 -3.53 13.26
CA PHE A 57 -6.89 -3.52 12.61
C PHE A 57 -6.48 -4.89 12.08
N SER A 58 -6.91 -5.98 12.73
CA SER A 58 -6.74 -7.33 12.20
C SER A 58 -7.47 -7.50 10.86
N ARG A 59 -8.77 -7.16 10.81
CA ARG A 59 -9.58 -7.22 9.58
C ARG A 59 -9.02 -6.30 8.49
N ARG A 60 -8.61 -5.10 8.86
CA ARG A 60 -8.03 -4.11 7.94
C ARG A 60 -6.70 -4.58 7.36
N ALA A 61 -5.87 -5.26 8.13
CA ALA A 61 -4.58 -5.77 7.65
C ALA A 61 -4.78 -6.82 6.55
N GLU A 62 -5.73 -7.74 6.74
CA GLU A 62 -6.10 -8.73 5.72
C GLU A 62 -6.61 -8.07 4.43
N PHE A 63 -7.54 -7.12 4.58
CA PHE A 63 -8.05 -6.36 3.44
C PHE A 63 -6.94 -5.60 2.71
N GLN A 64 -6.06 -4.90 3.43
CA GLN A 64 -4.98 -4.11 2.82
C GLN A 64 -4.02 -4.99 2.01
N LYS A 65 -3.70 -6.19 2.49
CA LYS A 65 -2.86 -7.13 1.75
C LYS A 65 -3.49 -7.52 0.41
N GLN A 66 -4.76 -7.95 0.45
CA GLN A 66 -5.49 -8.33 -0.77
C GLN A 66 -5.63 -7.14 -1.74
N HIS A 67 -5.90 -5.96 -1.19
CA HIS A 67 -6.11 -4.74 -1.95
C HIS A 67 -4.80 -4.21 -2.58
N GLU A 68 -3.66 -4.41 -1.92
CA GLU A 68 -2.33 -4.11 -2.47
C GLU A 68 -1.96 -5.08 -3.60
N GLU A 69 -2.23 -6.37 -3.44
CA GLU A 69 -2.03 -7.38 -4.50
C GLU A 69 -2.85 -7.05 -5.76
N MET A 70 -4.13 -6.68 -5.59
CA MET A 70 -4.99 -6.27 -6.71
C MET A 70 -4.49 -5.00 -7.39
N ARG A 71 -4.03 -4.01 -6.62
CA ARG A 71 -3.45 -2.78 -7.16
C ARG A 71 -2.22 -3.07 -8.00
N ASN A 72 -1.30 -3.89 -7.48
CA ASN A 72 -0.09 -4.26 -8.20
C ASN A 72 -0.42 -5.01 -9.51
N ASN A 73 -1.48 -5.82 -9.53
CA ASN A 73 -1.93 -6.48 -10.75
C ASN A 73 -2.48 -5.46 -11.78
N ILE A 74 -3.32 -4.52 -11.35
CA ILE A 74 -3.82 -3.43 -12.21
C ILE A 74 -2.64 -2.64 -12.79
N ASP A 75 -1.70 -2.22 -11.94
CA ASP A 75 -0.53 -1.45 -12.35
C ASP A 75 0.30 -2.23 -13.38
N SER A 76 0.53 -3.53 -13.15
CA SER A 76 1.23 -4.40 -14.10
C SER A 76 0.50 -4.54 -15.45
N LYS A 77 -0.83 -4.62 -15.46
CA LYS A 77 -1.62 -4.69 -16.70
C LYS A 77 -1.56 -3.38 -17.48
N ILE A 78 -1.59 -2.24 -16.78
CA ILE A 78 -1.40 -0.91 -17.38
C ILE A 78 0.00 -0.78 -17.98
N ASP A 79 1.04 -1.18 -17.24
CA ASP A 79 2.43 -1.15 -17.73
C ASP A 79 2.61 -2.01 -18.99
N ASN A 80 1.97 -3.19 -19.03
CA ASN A 80 1.98 -4.07 -20.19
C ASN A 80 1.27 -3.44 -21.40
N LEU A 81 0.14 -2.77 -21.18
CA LEU A 81 -0.58 -2.04 -22.23
C LEU A 81 0.27 -0.88 -22.75
N GLU A 82 0.90 -0.10 -21.87
CA GLU A 82 1.79 1.00 -22.24
C GLU A 82 2.99 0.49 -23.06
N ALA A 83 3.62 -0.61 -22.64
CA ALA A 83 4.72 -1.24 -23.37
C ALA A 83 4.29 -1.72 -24.76
N THR A 84 3.09 -2.30 -24.86
CA THR A 84 2.51 -2.77 -26.12
C THR A 84 2.27 -1.60 -27.08
N LEU A 85 1.72 -0.49 -26.60
CA LEU A 85 1.49 0.74 -27.38
C LEU A 85 2.78 1.41 -27.84
N LYS A 86 3.86 1.32 -27.05
CA LYS A 86 5.18 1.87 -27.40
C LYS A 86 5.99 0.94 -28.31
N SER A 87 5.58 -0.32 -28.46
CA SER A 87 6.31 -1.30 -29.26
C SER A 87 6.14 -1.02 -30.76
N ALA A 88 7.14 -1.36 -31.56
CA ALA A 88 7.04 -1.33 -33.02
C ALA A 88 6.21 -2.49 -33.60
N ARG A 89 5.58 -3.31 -32.73
CA ARG A 89 4.79 -4.47 -33.14
C ARG A 89 3.44 -4.01 -33.67
N LEU A 90 2.98 -4.63 -34.77
CA LEU A 90 1.59 -4.53 -35.20
C LEU A 90 0.69 -5.23 -34.17
N VAL A 91 -0.10 -4.43 -33.46
CA VAL A 91 -1.08 -4.90 -32.48
C VAL A 91 -2.47 -4.86 -33.12
N THR A 92 -3.26 -5.90 -32.90
CA THR A 92 -4.63 -5.94 -33.43
C THR A 92 -5.59 -5.21 -32.50
N GLU A 93 -6.69 -4.70 -33.05
CA GLU A 93 -7.76 -4.08 -32.27
C GLU A 93 -8.34 -5.06 -31.23
N VAL A 94 -8.50 -6.33 -31.60
CA VAL A 94 -8.98 -7.40 -30.69
C VAL A 94 -8.06 -7.57 -29.49
N GLU A 95 -6.74 -7.52 -29.70
CA GLU A 95 -5.77 -7.64 -28.63
C GLU A 95 -5.81 -6.42 -27.69
N LEU A 96 -5.88 -5.21 -28.25
CA LEU A 96 -6.02 -3.99 -27.44
C LEU A 96 -7.31 -4.00 -26.63
N GLN A 97 -8.43 -4.41 -27.24
CA GLN A 97 -9.71 -4.51 -26.56
C GLN A 97 -9.64 -5.50 -25.41
N SER A 98 -9.04 -6.68 -25.61
CA SER A 98 -8.85 -7.67 -24.54
C SER A 98 -8.05 -7.11 -23.37
N MET A 99 -6.97 -6.36 -23.62
CA MET A 99 -6.17 -5.73 -22.56
C MET A 99 -6.96 -4.66 -21.80
N ILE A 100 -7.78 -3.88 -22.50
CA ILE A 100 -8.66 -2.87 -21.90
C ILE A 100 -9.71 -3.55 -21.01
N ASP A 101 -10.37 -4.58 -21.51
CA ASP A 101 -11.41 -5.31 -20.78
C ASP A 101 -10.85 -5.95 -19.50
N GLU A 102 -9.66 -6.57 -19.56
CA GLU A 102 -8.99 -7.12 -18.38
C GLU A 102 -8.73 -6.05 -17.30
N ILE A 103 -8.30 -4.85 -17.69
CA ILE A 103 -8.04 -3.75 -16.76
C ILE A 103 -9.36 -3.26 -16.13
N LEU A 104 -10.41 -3.12 -16.93
CA LEU A 104 -11.73 -2.70 -16.45
C LEU A 104 -12.33 -3.72 -15.47
N ASP A 105 -12.23 -5.01 -15.77
CA ASP A 105 -12.70 -6.09 -14.90
C ASP A 105 -11.95 -6.09 -13.56
N LEU A 106 -10.63 -5.87 -13.59
CA LEU A 106 -9.84 -5.74 -12.36
C LEU A 106 -10.26 -4.52 -11.53
N HIS A 107 -10.58 -3.39 -12.16
CA HIS A 107 -11.11 -2.21 -11.44
C HIS A 107 -12.48 -2.46 -10.82
N LEU A 108 -13.38 -3.15 -11.52
CA LEU A 108 -14.68 -3.54 -10.98
C LEU A 108 -14.52 -4.47 -9.78
N ALA A 109 -13.67 -5.49 -9.91
CA ALA A 109 -13.37 -6.41 -8.81
C ALA A 109 -12.76 -5.68 -7.61
N PHE A 110 -11.88 -4.71 -7.85
CA PHE A 110 -11.23 -3.91 -6.82
C PHE A 110 -12.24 -3.10 -6.00
N GLU A 111 -13.17 -2.40 -6.65
CA GLU A 111 -14.22 -1.65 -5.96
C GLU A 111 -15.24 -2.59 -5.27
N ALA A 112 -15.55 -3.74 -5.87
CA ALA A 112 -16.41 -4.74 -5.24
C ALA A 112 -15.80 -5.27 -3.93
N LYS A 113 -14.50 -5.60 -3.93
CA LYS A 113 -13.79 -6.02 -2.71
C LYS A 113 -13.76 -4.94 -1.63
N ARG A 114 -13.59 -3.67 -2.03
CA ARG A 114 -13.70 -2.55 -1.10
C ARG A 114 -15.11 -2.47 -0.49
N ALA A 115 -16.16 -2.57 -1.31
CA ALA A 115 -17.53 -2.55 -0.82
C ALA A 115 -17.82 -3.70 0.16
N ASP A 116 -17.34 -4.91 -0.14
CA ASP A 116 -17.52 -6.07 0.74
C ASP A 116 -16.77 -5.90 2.06
N TYR A 117 -15.54 -5.40 2.03
CA TYR A 117 -14.80 -5.06 3.25
C TYR A 117 -15.59 -4.10 4.15
N ILE A 118 -16.14 -3.00 3.59
CA ILE A 118 -16.97 -2.06 4.35
C ILE A 118 -18.16 -2.77 5.01
N LYS A 119 -18.83 -3.68 4.29
CA LYS A 119 -19.95 -4.46 4.87
C LYS A 119 -19.49 -5.33 6.03
N THR A 120 -18.32 -5.94 5.94
CA THR A 120 -17.77 -6.79 7.01
C THR A 120 -17.41 -6.01 8.29
N LEU A 121 -17.30 -4.69 8.22
CA LEU A 121 -17.03 -3.85 9.39
C LEU A 121 -18.24 -3.70 10.30
N ASN A 122 -19.47 -3.95 9.82
CA ASN A 122 -20.67 -3.85 10.66
C ASN A 122 -20.69 -4.87 11.83
N ASP A 123 -19.87 -5.92 11.74
CA ASP A 123 -19.72 -6.91 12.83
C ASP A 123 -18.81 -6.40 13.97
N ILE A 124 -18.06 -5.32 13.73
CA ILE A 124 -17.01 -4.79 14.63
C ILE A 124 -17.32 -3.35 15.04
N LEU A 125 -17.86 -2.56 14.12
CA LEU A 125 -18.11 -1.13 14.26
C LEU A 125 -19.60 -0.84 14.21
N THR A 126 -20.02 0.19 14.94
CA THR A 126 -21.36 0.77 14.79
C THR A 126 -21.54 1.43 13.42
N THR A 127 -22.78 1.62 12.98
CA THR A 127 -23.07 2.32 11.71
C THR A 127 -22.48 3.73 11.66
N ASP A 128 -22.49 4.46 12.78
CA ASP A 128 -21.87 5.79 12.86
C ASP A 128 -20.35 5.71 12.62
N GLN A 129 -19.66 4.75 13.25
CA GLN A 129 -18.23 4.51 13.06
C GLN A 129 -17.91 4.08 11.62
N VAL A 130 -18.73 3.22 10.99
CA VAL A 130 -18.55 2.85 9.58
C VAL A 130 -18.71 4.07 8.67
N ALA A 131 -19.69 4.94 8.92
CA ALA A 131 -19.86 6.17 8.17
C ALA A 131 -18.65 7.11 8.32
N ARG A 132 -18.15 7.29 9.54
CA ARG A 132 -16.92 8.06 9.81
C ARG A 132 -15.71 7.46 9.11
N TYR A 133 -15.59 6.14 9.11
CA TYR A 133 -14.51 5.43 8.42
C TYR A 133 -14.52 5.72 6.91
N VAL A 134 -15.69 5.62 6.26
CA VAL A 134 -15.82 5.88 4.81
C VAL A 134 -15.43 7.32 4.48
N VAL A 135 -15.86 8.29 5.29
CA VAL A 135 -15.48 9.70 5.12
C VAL A 135 -13.97 9.89 5.34
N PHE A 136 -13.43 9.30 6.41
CA PHE A 136 -12.01 9.38 6.75
C PHE A 136 -11.15 8.80 5.64
N GLU A 137 -11.45 7.61 5.13
CA GLU A 137 -10.68 6.94 4.08
C GLU A 137 -10.54 7.83 2.84
N LYS A 138 -11.62 8.50 2.44
CA LYS A 138 -11.61 9.43 1.31
C LYS A 138 -10.79 10.69 1.61
N ARG A 139 -11.05 11.34 2.75
CA ARG A 139 -10.41 12.61 3.11
C ARG A 139 -8.93 12.47 3.37
N PHE A 140 -8.52 11.41 4.06
CA PHE A 140 -7.12 11.11 4.34
C PHE A 140 -6.34 10.89 3.04
N LYS A 141 -6.85 10.07 2.11
CA LYS A 141 -6.22 9.87 0.78
C LYS A 141 -6.07 11.18 0.00
N ASP A 142 -7.11 12.02 -0.01
CA ASP A 142 -7.07 13.31 -0.70
C ASP A 142 -6.02 14.25 -0.08
N GLU A 143 -5.91 14.27 1.25
CA GLU A 143 -4.92 15.08 1.98
C GLU A 143 -3.49 14.57 1.75
N LEU A 144 -3.27 13.26 1.80
CA LEU A 144 -1.97 12.66 1.47
C LEU A 144 -1.54 13.03 0.06
N ARG A 145 -2.45 12.92 -0.91
CA ARG A 145 -2.16 13.29 -2.31
C ARG A 145 -1.76 14.77 -2.40
N ARG A 146 -2.46 15.67 -1.70
CA ARG A 146 -2.11 17.09 -1.66
C ARG A 146 -0.71 17.30 -1.07
N LEU A 147 -0.39 16.70 0.07
CA LEU A 147 0.92 16.85 0.71
C LEU A 147 2.06 16.37 -0.21
N LEU A 148 1.90 15.20 -0.84
CA LEU A 148 2.89 14.65 -1.76
C LEU A 148 3.06 15.48 -3.03
N LEU A 149 1.98 16.06 -3.57
CA LEU A 149 2.04 16.93 -4.74
C LEU A 149 2.68 18.30 -4.43
N HIS A 150 2.44 18.87 -3.25
CA HIS A 150 3.03 20.15 -2.86
C HIS A 150 4.55 20.03 -2.63
N GLN A 151 5.02 18.91 -2.10
CA GLN A 151 6.46 18.65 -1.93
C GLN A 151 7.21 18.46 -3.26
N ARG A 152 6.51 18.20 -4.37
CA ARG A 152 7.10 17.99 -5.70
C ARG A 152 7.19 19.23 -6.57
N LYS A 153 6.72 20.41 -6.15
CA LYS A 153 6.95 21.64 -6.93
C LYS A 153 8.46 21.92 -6.94
N PRO A 154 9.15 21.86 -8.10
CA PRO A 154 10.54 22.28 -8.16
C PRO A 154 10.58 23.77 -7.81
N ASN A 155 11.44 24.12 -6.86
CA ASN A 155 11.77 25.50 -6.57
C ASN A 155 12.47 26.07 -7.82
N ARG A 156 11.70 26.51 -8.82
CA ARG A 156 12.20 27.38 -9.89
C ARG A 156 12.39 28.75 -9.27
N GLN A 157 13.49 28.91 -8.54
CA GLN A 157 14.01 30.24 -8.24
C GLN A 157 14.81 30.70 -9.46
N ASN A 158 14.43 31.90 -9.90
CA ASN A 158 15.04 32.68 -10.98
C ASN A 158 16.50 33.01 -10.69
#